data_AF-A0A9J6E9Q3-F1
#
_entry.id   AF-A0A9J6E9Q3-F1
#
_cell.length_a   1.000
_cell.length_b   1.000
_cell.length_c   1.000
_cell.angle_alpha   90.00
_cell.angle_beta   90.00
_cell.angle_gamma   90.00
#
_symmetry.space_group_name_H-M   'P 1'
#
loop_
_entity.id
_entity.type
_entity.pdbx_description
1 polymer ?
#
loop_
_entity_poly.entity_id
_entity_poly.type
_entity_poly.pdbx_seq_one_letter_code
_entity_poly.pdbx_strand_id
1 'polypeptide(L)'
;MARGRNKAHEALSLWNPRNLTGLLSDAHVTLPRPSYASVAAAPPVNYHSVPADPPAHLTALSTGAPNVFYSPPWRSSRPVCYYCGYRGHISRFCRKRQQDERRNDVRERDLYAGASYQARSAIGVAEKIMTRYPWELPLHLEGVMLGVGFLFPLLELINSTDYLYYTGMLDDHGRQSFAQRFNEIQILVNEGKIPMAAGLLSQTVLNLRSGKDQSLYEKLTGFKHHGSVVRAQRPAEVAAYMSCANSEEFKNRIHVDPSRTLDGTRMKIAMNLAVGDFFENHTETLLAVINNRHTLLYTAQLDAVFPAVNIERCFENLEWRGQSQFNKAKRRLWYRNDNSSLELLGYEKRAGALTFSTVLFGGHYVSFDRSSAISDLYKRFLESRAAGPPSETEQT
;
A
#
# COMPACT_ATOMS: atom_id res chain seq x y z
N MET A 1 29.12 -22.85 -32.63
CA MET A 1 29.70 -22.23 -31.43
C MET A 1 30.08 -20.79 -31.74
N ALA A 2 29.86 -19.88 -30.77
CA ALA A 2 30.32 -18.48 -30.71
C ALA A 2 29.65 -17.42 -31.62
N ARG A 3 28.35 -17.10 -31.37
CA ARG A 3 27.79 -15.74 -31.57
C ARG A 3 26.67 -15.48 -30.56
N GLY A 4 27.01 -14.96 -29.39
CA GLY A 4 26.01 -14.71 -28.34
C GLY A 4 26.50 -13.96 -27.10
N ARG A 5 27.59 -13.18 -27.16
CA ARG A 5 28.15 -12.49 -25.98
C ARG A 5 28.36 -10.97 -26.09
N ASN A 6 27.92 -10.31 -27.17
CA ASN A 6 28.25 -8.89 -27.39
C ASN A 6 27.11 -7.87 -27.27
N LYS A 7 25.89 -8.24 -26.83
CA LYS A 7 24.80 -7.26 -26.62
C LYS A 7 24.62 -6.76 -25.18
N ALA A 8 25.28 -7.38 -24.20
CA ALA A 8 25.26 -6.91 -22.80
C ALA A 8 26.21 -5.72 -22.55
N HIS A 9 27.21 -5.51 -23.42
CA HIS A 9 28.22 -4.46 -23.24
C HIS A 9 27.80 -3.09 -23.79
N GLU A 10 26.89 -3.01 -24.77
CA GLU A 10 26.45 -1.72 -25.32
C GLU A 10 25.44 -0.98 -24.42
N ALA A 11 24.62 -1.70 -23.65
CA ALA A 11 23.68 -1.10 -22.69
C ALA A 11 24.36 -0.44 -21.47
N LEU A 12 25.63 -0.74 -21.22
CA LEU A 12 26.44 -0.16 -20.14
C LEU A 12 27.09 1.20 -20.50
N SER A 13 27.11 1.57 -21.78
CA SER A 13 27.82 2.77 -22.27
C SER A 13 27.04 4.09 -22.13
N LEU A 14 25.75 4.03 -21.77
CA LEU A 14 24.89 5.21 -21.55
C LEU A 14 24.74 5.60 -20.08
N TRP A 15 25.51 4.97 -19.19
CA TRP A 15 25.58 5.31 -17.78
C TRP A 15 26.76 6.27 -17.54
N ASN A 16 26.46 7.55 -17.31
CA ASN A 16 27.44 8.49 -16.76
C ASN A 16 27.32 8.47 -15.22
N PRO A 17 28.29 7.90 -14.48
CA PRO A 17 28.22 7.77 -13.02
C PRO A 17 28.23 9.12 -12.28
N ARG A 18 28.53 10.23 -12.97
CA ARG A 18 28.66 11.56 -12.35
C ARG A 18 27.35 12.20 -11.90
N ASN A 19 26.19 11.73 -12.40
CA ASN A 19 24.89 12.31 -12.03
C ASN A 19 24.29 11.73 -10.73
N LEU A 20 24.81 10.60 -10.23
CA LEU A 20 24.40 10.02 -8.95
C LEU A 20 25.34 10.44 -7.81
N THR A 21 26.63 10.67 -8.10
CA THR A 21 27.59 11.15 -7.11
C THR A 21 27.36 12.60 -6.70
N GLY A 22 26.84 13.45 -7.59
CA GLY A 22 26.48 14.84 -7.26
C GLY A 22 25.32 14.99 -6.25
N LEU A 23 24.55 13.92 -5.98
CA LEU A 23 23.50 13.89 -4.97
C LEU A 23 23.97 13.34 -3.61
N LEU A 24 25.21 12.82 -3.54
CA LEU A 24 25.76 12.10 -2.38
C LEU A 24 27.11 12.65 -1.87
N SER A 25 27.71 13.70 -2.48
CA SER A 25 29.08 14.13 -2.13
C SER A 25 29.23 15.17 -1.01
N ASP A 26 28.15 15.79 -0.50
CA ASP A 26 28.28 16.81 0.56
C ASP A 26 27.75 16.34 1.91
N ALA A 27 28.49 15.44 2.57
CA ALA A 27 28.23 15.11 3.97
C ALA A 27 29.44 14.49 4.70
N HIS A 28 30.57 15.19 4.73
CA HIS A 28 31.56 15.01 5.82
C HIS A 28 31.68 16.29 6.63
N VAL A 29 30.60 16.64 7.33
CA VAL A 29 30.66 17.51 8.51
C VAL A 29 29.79 16.85 9.57
N THR A 30 30.42 16.39 10.65
CA THR A 30 29.74 15.86 11.83
C THR A 30 29.01 17.00 12.56
N LEU A 31 27.76 17.26 12.15
CA LEU A 31 26.83 18.09 12.90
C LEU A 31 25.85 17.20 13.68
N PRO A 32 25.47 17.57 14.91
CA PRO A 32 24.50 16.81 15.69
C PRO A 32 23.15 16.69 14.96
N ARG A 33 22.50 15.53 15.08
CA ARG A 33 21.21 15.25 14.42
C ARG A 33 20.15 16.29 14.84
N PRO A 34 19.55 17.03 13.90
CA PRO A 34 18.52 18.01 14.23
C PRO A 34 17.26 17.31 14.74
N SER A 35 16.69 17.84 15.82
CA SER A 35 15.38 17.41 16.32
C SER A 35 14.28 17.85 15.36
N TYR A 36 13.13 17.18 15.38
CA TYR A 36 11.96 17.54 14.58
C TYR A 36 11.57 19.02 14.72
N ALA A 37 11.67 19.57 15.94
CA ALA A 37 11.41 20.97 16.22
C ALA A 37 12.36 21.93 15.48
N SER A 38 13.64 21.56 15.32
CA SER A 38 14.63 22.41 14.62
C SER A 38 14.44 22.43 13.11
N VAL A 39 13.91 21.34 12.52
CA VAL A 39 13.60 21.28 11.09
C VAL A 39 12.32 22.05 10.76
N ALA A 40 11.36 22.08 11.68
CA ALA A 40 10.10 22.82 11.52
C ALA A 40 10.29 24.36 11.60
N ALA A 41 11.36 24.82 12.27
CA ALA A 41 11.63 26.25 12.48
C ALA A 41 12.53 26.90 11.42
N ALA A 42 13.05 26.13 10.45
CA ALA A 42 13.96 26.68 9.45
C ALA A 42 13.21 27.50 8.38
N PRO A 43 13.71 28.69 7.98
CA PRO A 43 13.09 29.52 6.96
C PRO A 43 13.12 28.83 5.57
N PRO A 44 12.12 29.08 4.71
CA PRO A 44 12.03 28.42 3.41
C PRO A 44 13.17 28.83 2.47
N VAL A 45 13.77 27.85 1.79
CA VAL A 45 14.73 28.07 0.70
C VAL A 45 13.96 28.33 -0.59
N ASN A 46 14.14 29.52 -1.17
CA ASN A 46 13.51 29.90 -2.43
C ASN A 46 14.03 29.05 -3.59
N TYR A 47 13.16 28.26 -4.21
CA TYR A 47 13.36 27.76 -5.55
C TYR A 47 12.42 28.51 -6.49
N HIS A 48 12.99 29.18 -7.49
CA HIS A 48 12.24 29.84 -8.54
C HIS A 48 11.46 28.80 -9.36
N SER A 49 10.14 28.90 -9.35
CA SER A 49 9.22 28.13 -10.19
C SER A 49 9.03 28.84 -11.55
N VAL A 50 9.20 28.08 -12.63
CA VAL A 50 8.79 28.50 -13.99
C VAL A 50 7.30 28.19 -14.16
N PRO A 51 6.45 29.10 -14.66
CA PRO A 51 5.02 28.84 -14.83
C PRO A 51 4.78 27.92 -16.04
N ALA A 52 3.78 27.04 -15.95
CA ALA A 52 3.20 26.34 -17.08
C ALA A 52 1.82 26.93 -17.38
N ASP A 53 1.58 27.30 -18.64
CA ASP A 53 0.30 27.87 -19.10
C ASP A 53 -0.85 26.85 -19.07
N PRO A 54 -2.09 27.28 -18.76
CA PRO A 54 -3.27 26.41 -18.79
C PRO A 54 -3.81 26.24 -20.22
N PRO A 55 -4.33 25.07 -20.61
CA PRO A 55 -5.04 24.93 -21.87
C PRO A 55 -6.42 25.60 -21.78
N ALA A 56 -6.68 26.50 -22.73
CA ALA A 56 -8.00 27.04 -22.99
C ALA A 56 -8.89 25.93 -23.58
N HIS A 57 -10.02 25.63 -22.94
CA HIS A 57 -11.30 25.20 -23.53
C HIS A 57 -12.27 24.79 -22.42
N LEU A 58 -12.84 25.77 -21.72
CA LEU A 58 -14.10 25.61 -20.97
C LEU A 58 -14.88 26.92 -21.11
N THR A 59 -15.48 27.12 -22.29
CA THR A 59 -16.39 28.23 -22.53
C THR A 59 -17.51 27.76 -23.44
N ALA A 60 -18.44 27.01 -22.87
CA ALA A 60 -19.82 26.92 -23.32
C ALA A 60 -20.58 26.07 -22.30
N LEU A 61 -21.49 26.69 -21.56
CA LEU A 61 -22.82 26.20 -21.20
C LEU A 61 -23.50 27.31 -20.39
N SER A 62 -24.34 28.08 -21.08
CA SER A 62 -25.17 29.15 -20.52
C SER A 62 -26.59 28.65 -20.24
N THR A 63 -27.09 29.04 -19.06
CA THR A 63 -28.46 29.44 -18.67
C THR A 63 -29.67 28.64 -19.19
N GLY A 64 -30.30 27.90 -18.27
CA GLY A 64 -31.70 27.46 -18.38
C GLY A 64 -32.08 26.51 -17.25
N ALA A 65 -32.60 27.03 -16.14
CA ALA A 65 -33.13 26.23 -15.04
C ALA A 65 -34.66 26.07 -15.19
N PRO A 66 -35.21 24.84 -15.27
CA PRO A 66 -36.55 24.57 -14.81
C PRO A 66 -36.51 24.13 -13.34
N ASN A 67 -37.43 24.69 -12.55
CA ASN A 67 -37.64 24.38 -11.13
C ASN A 67 -37.85 22.86 -10.91
N VAL A 68 -36.78 22.17 -10.54
CA VAL A 68 -36.84 20.90 -9.81
C VAL A 68 -36.41 21.23 -8.39
N PHE A 69 -37.28 20.93 -7.42
CA PHE A 69 -36.95 21.06 -6.00
C PHE A 69 -35.75 20.16 -5.66
N TYR A 70 -34.54 20.69 -5.80
CA TYR A 70 -33.31 20.07 -5.36
C TYR A 70 -33.22 20.22 -3.85
N SER A 71 -33.57 19.17 -3.12
CA SER A 71 -33.28 19.09 -1.69
C SER A 71 -31.78 18.85 -1.51
N PRO A 72 -31.01 19.76 -0.88
CA PRO A 72 -29.57 19.60 -0.72
C PRO A 72 -29.27 18.40 0.22
N PRO A 73 -28.25 17.57 -0.07
CA PRO A 73 -27.92 16.37 0.72
C PRO A 73 -27.33 16.67 2.11
N TRP A 74 -27.29 17.94 2.54
CA TRP A 74 -26.75 18.36 3.83
C TRP A 74 -27.81 18.34 4.94
N ARG A 75 -28.44 17.19 5.18
CA ARG A 75 -28.75 16.82 6.57
C ARG A 75 -27.66 15.84 6.97
N SER A 76 -26.62 16.36 7.65
CA SER A 76 -25.56 15.49 8.15
C SER A 76 -26.21 14.38 8.99
N SER A 77 -26.03 13.13 8.57
CA SER A 77 -26.37 12.02 9.43
C SER A 77 -25.57 12.22 10.71
N ARG A 78 -26.26 12.30 11.85
CA ARG A 78 -25.59 12.42 13.15
C ARG A 78 -24.54 11.30 13.25
N PRO A 79 -23.27 11.60 13.57
CA PRO A 79 -22.21 10.59 13.57
C PRO A 79 -22.59 9.44 14.50
N VAL A 80 -22.32 8.22 14.05
CA VAL A 80 -22.50 7.02 14.87
C VAL A 80 -21.23 6.80 15.68
N CYS A 81 -21.38 6.71 17.00
CA CYS A 81 -20.26 6.44 17.87
C CYS A 81 -19.75 5.02 17.65
N TYR A 82 -18.48 4.87 17.24
CA TYR A 82 -17.89 3.56 16.96
C TYR A 82 -17.73 2.69 18.21
N TYR A 83 -17.66 3.31 19.41
CA TYR A 83 -17.53 2.57 20.67
C TYR A 83 -18.86 1.95 21.15
N CYS A 84 -19.98 2.67 21.01
CA CYS A 84 -21.26 2.24 21.58
C CYS A 84 -22.38 2.02 20.55
N GLY A 85 -22.14 2.31 19.27
CA GLY A 85 -23.12 2.15 18.18
C GLY A 85 -24.24 3.21 18.15
N TYR A 86 -24.31 4.14 19.11
CA TYR A 86 -25.37 5.15 19.16
C TYR A 86 -25.08 6.38 18.28
N ARG A 87 -26.11 6.90 17.61
CA ARG A 87 -26.05 8.13 16.81
C ARG A 87 -25.98 9.38 17.69
N GLY A 88 -25.31 10.42 17.22
CA GLY A 88 -25.29 11.74 17.88
C GLY A 88 -23.97 12.15 18.52
N HIS A 89 -22.96 11.29 18.52
CA HIS A 89 -21.64 11.61 19.06
C HIS A 89 -20.55 10.72 18.45
N ILE A 90 -19.29 11.14 18.56
CA ILE A 90 -18.12 10.34 18.19
C ILE A 90 -17.51 9.67 19.43
N SER A 91 -16.67 8.65 19.24
CA SER A 91 -16.09 7.84 20.34
C SER A 91 -15.39 8.66 21.43
N ARG A 92 -14.79 9.80 21.08
CA ARG A 92 -14.16 10.73 22.05
C ARG A 92 -15.15 11.28 23.09
N PHE A 93 -16.42 11.45 22.72
CA PHE A 93 -17.47 11.99 23.58
C PHE A 93 -18.43 10.91 24.09
N CYS A 94 -18.06 9.64 23.97
CA CYS A 94 -18.90 8.54 24.41
C CYS A 94 -18.88 8.42 25.94
N ARG A 95 -20.03 8.67 26.59
CA ARG A 95 -20.15 8.50 28.05
C ARG A 95 -19.87 7.07 28.51
N LYS A 96 -20.28 6.07 27.72
CA LYS A 96 -20.00 4.65 28.00
C LYS A 96 -18.49 4.41 28.00
N ARG A 97 -17.78 4.88 26.97
CA ARG A 97 -16.31 4.81 26.90
C ARG A 97 -15.64 5.49 28.11
N GLN A 98 -16.07 6.71 28.44
CA GLN A 98 -15.51 7.44 29.58
C GLN A 98 -15.79 6.75 30.93
N GLN A 99 -16.88 6.00 31.05
CA GLN A 99 -17.18 5.20 32.25
C GLN A 99 -16.34 3.92 32.30
N ASP A 100 -16.20 3.23 31.18
CA ASP A 100 -15.40 2.01 31.08
C ASP A 100 -13.89 2.31 31.26
N GLU A 101 -13.40 3.45 30.76
CA GLU A 101 -12.03 3.96 30.99
C GLU A 101 -11.77 4.23 32.48
N ARG A 102 -12.73 4.83 33.19
CA ARG A 102 -12.62 5.05 34.66
C ARG A 102 -12.64 3.75 35.46
N ARG A 103 -13.20 2.68 34.90
CA ARG A 103 -13.26 1.35 35.53
C ARG A 103 -12.04 0.47 35.21
N ASN A 104 -11.07 0.97 34.44
CA ASN A 104 -9.99 0.16 33.85
C ASN A 104 -10.49 -1.04 33.00
N ASP A 105 -11.75 -0.99 32.57
CA ASP A 105 -12.37 -2.03 31.74
C ASP A 105 -12.06 -1.84 30.25
N VAL A 106 -11.61 -0.64 29.87
CA VAL A 106 -11.03 -0.37 28.55
C VAL A 106 -9.53 -0.63 28.60
N ARG A 107 -9.11 -1.81 28.15
CA ARG A 107 -7.77 -1.93 27.59
C ARG A 107 -7.82 -1.29 26.21
N GLU A 108 -7.09 -0.20 25.98
CA GLU A 108 -6.89 0.30 24.61
C GLU A 108 -6.23 -0.83 23.81
N ARG A 109 -6.95 -1.31 22.79
CA ARG A 109 -6.51 -2.41 21.93
C ARG A 109 -5.96 -1.80 20.66
N ASP A 110 -4.65 -1.78 20.55
CA ASP A 110 -3.97 -1.14 19.44
C ASP A 110 -3.94 -2.04 18.22
N LEU A 111 -4.17 -1.40 17.08
CA LEU A 111 -4.17 -2.00 15.76
C LEU A 111 -3.30 -1.19 14.84
N TYR A 112 -2.48 -1.87 14.05
CA TYR A 112 -1.71 -1.23 13.00
C TYR A 112 -2.17 -1.72 11.65
N ALA A 113 -2.54 -0.78 10.80
CA ALA A 113 -2.91 -1.05 9.42
C ALA A 113 -1.82 -0.49 8.50
N GLY A 114 -1.50 -1.23 7.45
CA GLY A 114 -0.59 -0.78 6.40
C GLY A 114 -0.91 -1.46 5.09
N ALA A 115 -0.78 -0.73 3.99
CA ALA A 115 -0.91 -1.29 2.66
C ALA A 115 0.34 -1.08 1.80
N SER A 116 0.60 -1.98 0.85
CA SER A 116 1.81 -1.93 0.01
C SER A 116 3.08 -1.89 0.87
N TYR A 117 3.99 -0.93 0.64
CA TYR A 117 5.18 -0.73 1.47
C TYR A 117 4.86 -0.47 2.96
N GLN A 118 3.72 0.17 3.28
CA GLN A 118 3.34 0.45 4.67
C GLN A 118 3.03 -0.83 5.46
N ALA A 119 2.82 -1.96 4.79
CA ALA A 119 2.71 -3.25 5.46
C ALA A 119 4.01 -3.60 6.21
N ARG A 120 5.19 -3.28 5.65
CA ARG A 120 6.49 -3.39 6.36
C ARG A 120 6.55 -2.48 7.57
N SER A 121 6.12 -1.23 7.40
CA SER A 121 6.05 -0.27 8.50
C SER A 121 5.13 -0.77 9.63
N ALA A 122 3.98 -1.37 9.29
CA ALA A 122 3.04 -1.90 10.26
C ALA A 122 3.64 -3.07 11.07
N ILE A 123 4.30 -4.03 10.41
CA ILE A 123 4.95 -5.16 11.13
C ILE A 123 6.15 -4.70 11.95
N GLY A 124 6.94 -3.73 11.47
CA GLY A 124 8.09 -3.20 12.24
C GLY A 124 7.66 -2.42 13.48
N VAL A 125 6.58 -1.63 13.39
CA VAL A 125 6.00 -0.97 14.57
C VAL A 125 5.39 -2.00 15.52
N ALA A 126 4.71 -3.02 15.00
CA ALA A 126 4.14 -4.09 15.80
C ALA A 126 5.21 -4.86 16.59
N GLU A 127 6.30 -5.27 15.95
CA GLU A 127 7.43 -5.94 16.60
C GLU A 127 8.05 -5.06 17.69
N LYS A 128 8.27 -3.76 17.41
CA LYS A 128 8.80 -2.82 18.39
C LYS A 128 7.88 -2.67 19.62
N ILE A 129 6.56 -2.74 19.41
CA ILE A 129 5.60 -2.71 20.53
C ILE A 129 5.61 -4.00 21.33
N MET A 130 5.83 -5.14 20.67
CA MET A 130 5.86 -6.45 21.33
C MET A 130 7.13 -6.69 22.14
N THR A 131 8.25 -6.08 21.75
CA THR A 131 9.58 -6.36 22.33
C THR A 131 10.03 -5.34 23.38
N ARG A 132 9.41 -4.17 23.41
CA ARG A 132 9.72 -3.11 24.38
C ARG A 132 9.16 -3.38 25.78
N TYR A 133 9.68 -2.66 26.76
CA TYR A 133 9.14 -2.69 28.11
C TYR A 133 7.75 -2.01 28.17
N PRO A 134 6.77 -2.59 28.91
CA PRO A 134 5.40 -2.06 28.97
C PRO A 134 5.29 -0.61 29.46
N TRP A 135 6.20 -0.14 30.33
CA TRP A 135 6.16 1.20 30.90
C TRP A 135 6.68 2.31 29.99
N GLU A 136 7.37 1.99 28.90
CA GLU A 136 7.88 3.01 27.97
C GLU A 136 6.76 3.63 27.10
N LEU A 137 5.70 2.85 26.87
CA LEU A 137 4.55 3.25 26.06
C LEU A 137 3.39 2.27 26.41
N PRO A 138 2.28 2.68 27.02
CA PRO A 138 1.29 1.71 27.53
C PRO A 138 0.34 1.16 26.45
N LEU A 139 0.86 0.77 25.28
CA LEU A 139 0.10 0.20 24.17
C LEU A 139 -0.01 -1.32 24.24
N HIS A 140 -1.20 -1.85 23.95
CA HIS A 140 -1.49 -3.28 23.86
C HIS A 140 -1.83 -3.67 22.42
N LEU A 141 -0.81 -4.07 21.66
CA LEU A 141 -0.99 -4.55 20.30
C LEU A 141 -1.81 -5.83 20.28
N GLU A 142 -2.92 -5.80 19.56
CA GLU A 142 -3.77 -6.97 19.43
C GLU A 142 -3.80 -7.56 18.02
N GLY A 143 -3.46 -6.76 17.01
CA GLY A 143 -3.41 -7.25 15.66
C GLY A 143 -2.91 -6.26 14.64
N VAL A 144 -2.73 -6.78 13.43
CA VAL A 144 -2.32 -5.99 12.26
C VAL A 144 -3.25 -6.27 11.08
N MET A 145 -3.46 -5.25 10.23
CA MET A 145 -4.22 -5.33 9.00
C MET A 145 -3.32 -4.95 7.82
N LEU A 146 -2.97 -5.91 6.98
CA LEU A 146 -1.92 -5.82 5.97
C LEU A 146 -2.54 -5.98 4.58
N GLY A 147 -2.71 -4.88 3.87
CA GLY A 147 -3.38 -4.85 2.56
C GLY A 147 -2.39 -4.82 1.39
N VAL A 148 -2.54 -5.71 0.40
CA VAL A 148 -1.67 -5.80 -0.79
C VAL A 148 -0.20 -5.59 -0.41
N GLY A 149 0.23 -6.27 0.65
CA GLY A 149 1.39 -5.88 1.44
C GLY A 149 2.71 -6.36 0.85
N PHE A 150 3.72 -5.49 0.89
CA PHE A 150 5.09 -5.83 0.53
C PHE A 150 5.82 -6.52 1.71
N LEU A 151 5.49 -7.77 2.00
CA LEU A 151 5.95 -8.46 3.21
C LEU A 151 7.01 -9.54 2.98
N PHE A 152 7.16 -9.99 1.73
CA PHE A 152 8.01 -11.10 1.31
C PHE A 152 9.15 -10.58 0.40
N PRO A 153 10.10 -11.44 -0.02
CA PRO A 153 11.14 -11.04 -0.97
C PRO A 153 10.55 -10.36 -2.20
N LEU A 154 11.02 -9.14 -2.51
CA LEU A 154 10.37 -8.26 -3.48
C LEU A 154 10.22 -8.91 -4.86
N LEU A 155 11.26 -9.60 -5.33
CA LEU A 155 11.28 -10.18 -6.67
C LEU A 155 10.32 -11.36 -6.81
N GLU A 156 9.99 -12.07 -5.72
CA GLU A 156 8.95 -13.11 -5.75
C GLU A 156 7.55 -12.49 -5.85
N LEU A 157 7.33 -11.36 -5.17
CA LEU A 157 6.04 -10.67 -5.17
C LEU A 157 5.77 -9.91 -6.45
N ILE A 158 6.72 -9.06 -6.85
CA ILE A 158 6.51 -8.05 -7.89
C ILE A 158 6.73 -8.60 -9.30
N ASN A 159 7.28 -9.80 -9.43
CA ASN A 159 7.41 -10.46 -10.72
C ASN A 159 6.02 -10.88 -11.24
N SER A 160 5.37 -9.93 -11.93
CA SER A 160 4.04 -10.07 -12.49
C SER A 160 4.04 -10.65 -13.91
N THR A 161 5.17 -11.18 -14.39
CA THR A 161 5.32 -11.70 -15.76
C THR A 161 4.22 -12.69 -16.15
N ASP A 162 4.03 -13.76 -15.37
CA ASP A 162 3.04 -14.80 -15.69
C ASP A 162 1.61 -14.29 -15.49
N TYR A 163 1.39 -13.49 -14.46
CA TYR A 163 0.07 -12.90 -14.19
C TYR A 163 -0.38 -11.98 -15.34
N LEU A 164 0.51 -11.11 -15.82
CA LEU A 164 0.23 -10.24 -16.95
C LEU A 164 0.04 -11.03 -18.25
N TYR A 165 0.82 -12.10 -18.47
CA TYR A 165 0.60 -12.99 -19.61
C TYR A 165 -0.78 -13.66 -19.56
N TYR A 166 -1.15 -14.29 -18.43
CA TYR A 166 -2.43 -15.00 -18.31
C TYR A 166 -3.66 -14.08 -18.27
N THR A 167 -3.48 -12.79 -18.00
CA THR A 167 -4.55 -11.78 -18.12
C THR A 167 -4.67 -11.22 -19.54
N GLY A 168 -3.80 -11.63 -20.48
CA GLY A 168 -3.77 -11.12 -21.85
C GLY A 168 -3.13 -9.74 -21.99
N MET A 169 -2.49 -9.24 -20.92
CA MET A 169 -1.77 -7.95 -20.94
C MET A 169 -0.43 -8.04 -21.67
N LEU A 170 0.14 -9.24 -21.77
CA LEU A 170 1.37 -9.52 -22.51
C LEU A 170 1.13 -10.67 -23.50
N ASP A 171 1.73 -10.55 -24.69
CA ASP A 171 1.93 -11.66 -25.61
C ASP A 171 3.22 -12.43 -25.27
N ASP A 172 3.59 -13.43 -26.09
CA ASP A 172 4.80 -14.24 -25.86
C ASP A 172 6.07 -13.39 -25.83
N HIS A 173 6.18 -12.40 -26.73
CA HIS A 173 7.34 -11.51 -26.79
C HIS A 173 7.41 -10.61 -25.54
N GLY A 174 6.28 -10.05 -25.13
CA GLY A 174 6.15 -9.25 -23.92
C GLY A 174 6.50 -10.05 -22.68
N ARG A 175 6.01 -11.29 -22.56
CA ARG A 175 6.34 -12.20 -21.46
C ARG A 175 7.84 -12.50 -21.40
N GLN A 176 8.46 -12.83 -22.52
CA GLN A 176 9.91 -13.09 -22.59
C GLN A 176 10.72 -11.85 -22.18
N SER A 177 10.33 -10.67 -22.68
CA SER A 177 10.98 -9.39 -22.34
C SER A 177 10.88 -9.07 -20.84
N PHE A 178 9.71 -9.28 -20.24
CA PHE A 178 9.49 -9.09 -18.81
C PHE A 178 10.31 -10.08 -17.97
N ALA A 179 10.29 -11.36 -18.34
CA ALA A 179 11.06 -12.42 -17.67
C ALA A 179 12.56 -12.13 -17.70
N GLN A 180 13.10 -11.76 -18.87
CA GLN A 180 14.51 -11.41 -19.02
C GLN A 180 14.88 -10.25 -18.09
N ARG A 181 14.04 -9.21 -18.05
CA ARG A 181 14.29 -8.05 -17.20
C ARG A 181 14.29 -8.40 -15.71
N PHE A 182 13.38 -9.25 -15.25
CA PHE A 182 13.41 -9.74 -13.86
C PHE A 182 14.65 -10.59 -13.57
N ASN A 183 15.11 -11.40 -14.51
CA ASN A 183 16.35 -12.16 -14.37
C ASN A 183 17.58 -11.25 -14.26
N GLU A 184 17.66 -10.18 -15.06
CA GLU A 184 18.71 -9.16 -14.95
C GLU A 184 18.71 -8.49 -13.58
N ILE A 185 17.53 -8.13 -13.06
CA ILE A 185 17.39 -7.54 -11.71
C ILE A 185 17.87 -8.55 -10.65
N GLN A 186 17.48 -9.82 -10.75
CA GLN A 186 17.91 -10.86 -9.82
C GLN A 186 19.43 -11.03 -9.80
N ILE A 187 20.07 -11.01 -10.97
CA ILE A 187 21.55 -11.08 -11.08
C ILE A 187 22.18 -9.89 -10.35
N LEU A 188 21.69 -8.66 -10.58
CA LEU A 188 22.21 -7.46 -9.90
C LEU A 188 22.06 -7.53 -8.38
N VAL A 189 20.93 -8.06 -7.88
CA VAL A 189 20.72 -8.27 -6.44
C VAL A 189 21.73 -9.28 -5.89
N ASN A 190 21.91 -10.42 -6.56
CA ASN A 190 22.85 -11.46 -6.14
C ASN A 190 24.32 -10.99 -6.15
N GLU A 191 24.66 -10.06 -7.03
CA GLU A 191 25.98 -9.42 -7.10
C GLU A 191 26.15 -8.26 -6.09
N GLY A 192 25.13 -7.95 -5.27
CA GLY A 192 25.16 -6.84 -4.31
C GLY A 192 25.06 -5.45 -4.96
N LYS A 193 24.73 -5.35 -6.25
CA LYS A 193 24.59 -4.10 -7.00
C LYS A 193 23.21 -3.48 -6.80
N ILE A 194 22.84 -3.26 -5.55
CA ILE A 194 21.48 -2.86 -5.14
C ILE A 194 21.00 -1.56 -5.80
N PRO A 195 21.81 -0.49 -5.92
CA PRO A 195 21.37 0.73 -6.62
C PRO A 195 21.02 0.50 -8.09
N MET A 196 21.76 -0.38 -8.78
CA MET A 196 21.48 -0.73 -10.17
C MET A 196 20.21 -1.57 -10.27
N ALA A 197 20.02 -2.54 -9.36
CA ALA A 197 18.81 -3.35 -9.29
C ALA A 197 17.56 -2.49 -9.05
N ALA A 198 17.61 -1.55 -8.10
CA ALA A 198 16.53 -0.61 -7.81
C ALA A 198 16.18 0.27 -9.02
N GLY A 199 17.19 0.82 -9.69
CA GLY A 199 17.00 1.62 -10.92
C GLY A 199 16.36 0.80 -12.04
N LEU A 200 16.85 -0.42 -12.26
CA LEU A 200 16.31 -1.32 -13.29
C LEU A 200 14.88 -1.76 -12.99
N LEU A 201 14.55 -2.04 -11.71
CA LEU A 201 13.19 -2.34 -11.27
C LEU A 201 12.24 -1.15 -11.51
N SER A 202 12.69 0.08 -11.25
CA SER A 202 11.95 1.31 -11.56
C SER A 202 11.70 1.51 -13.06
N GLN A 203 12.61 1.07 -13.92
CA GLN A 203 12.41 1.14 -15.37
C GLN A 203 11.55 -0.02 -15.89
N THR A 204 11.21 -0.98 -15.04
CA THR A 204 10.51 -2.21 -15.43
C THR A 204 9.03 -2.14 -15.08
N VAL A 205 8.72 -2.04 -13.79
CA VAL A 205 7.34 -2.18 -13.28
C VAL A 205 6.95 -1.09 -12.29
N LEU A 206 7.89 -0.54 -11.52
CA LEU A 206 7.59 0.48 -10.51
C LEU A 206 7.43 1.87 -11.15
N ASN A 207 6.39 2.61 -10.80
CA ASN A 207 6.24 4.01 -11.21
C ASN A 207 7.05 4.97 -10.30
N LEU A 208 8.36 4.72 -10.16
CA LEU A 208 9.30 5.46 -9.31
C LEU A 208 10.31 6.29 -10.11
N ARG A 209 9.99 6.71 -11.33
CA ARG A 209 10.96 7.41 -12.19
C ARG A 209 10.74 8.92 -12.23
N SER A 210 11.81 9.63 -12.59
CA SER A 210 11.79 11.07 -12.85
C SER A 210 11.68 11.31 -14.37
N GLY A 211 10.81 12.22 -14.81
CA GLY A 211 10.69 12.60 -16.22
C GLY A 211 9.60 11.86 -17.02
N LYS A 212 9.76 11.84 -18.34
CA LYS A 212 8.75 11.38 -19.32
C LYS A 212 8.96 9.96 -19.86
N ASP A 213 10.03 9.29 -19.43
CA ASP A 213 10.32 7.94 -19.92
C ASP A 213 9.17 6.98 -19.58
N GLN A 214 9.00 5.90 -20.34
CA GLN A 214 8.04 4.84 -20.05
C GLN A 214 8.76 3.62 -19.49
N SER A 215 8.16 2.95 -18.51
CA SER A 215 8.66 1.66 -18.05
C SER A 215 8.42 0.59 -19.11
N LEU A 216 9.10 -0.56 -18.96
CA LEU A 216 8.83 -1.72 -19.79
C LEU A 216 7.35 -2.13 -19.72
N TYR A 217 6.74 -2.09 -18.52
CA TYR A 217 5.32 -2.33 -18.33
C TYR A 217 4.46 -1.42 -19.20
N GLU A 218 4.68 -0.10 -19.18
CA GLU A 218 3.90 0.82 -20.01
C GLU A 218 4.12 0.63 -21.50
N LYS A 219 5.35 0.34 -21.92
CA LYS A 219 5.67 0.13 -23.33
C LYS A 219 4.96 -1.10 -23.90
N LEU A 220 4.89 -2.17 -23.11
CA LEU A 220 4.29 -3.43 -23.55
C LEU A 220 2.76 -3.44 -23.41
N THR A 221 2.22 -2.80 -22.38
CA THR A 221 0.78 -2.87 -22.06
C THR A 221 -0.01 -1.63 -22.49
N GLY A 222 0.65 -0.49 -22.67
CA GLY A 222 0.01 0.82 -22.82
C GLY A 222 -0.55 1.42 -21.51
N PHE A 223 -0.49 0.71 -20.39
CA PHE A 223 -1.07 1.15 -19.11
C PHE A 223 -0.11 2.08 -18.36
N LYS A 224 -0.50 3.35 -18.18
CA LYS A 224 0.20 4.34 -17.35
C LYS A 224 -0.01 4.12 -15.84
N HIS A 225 -1.02 3.33 -15.47
CA HIS A 225 -1.28 2.94 -14.09
C HIS A 225 -1.01 1.45 -13.88
N HIS A 226 0.20 1.13 -13.41
CA HIS A 226 0.63 -0.23 -13.07
C HIS A 226 -0.11 -0.89 -11.89
N GLY A 227 -1.01 -0.18 -11.21
CA GLY A 227 -1.76 -0.71 -10.07
C GLY A 227 -2.93 -1.61 -10.45
N SER A 228 -3.26 -1.77 -11.73
CA SER A 228 -4.44 -2.53 -12.14
C SER A 228 -4.29 -3.07 -13.56
N VAL A 229 -4.77 -4.29 -13.82
CA VAL A 229 -4.91 -4.84 -15.18
C VAL A 229 -6.17 -4.37 -15.93
N VAL A 230 -7.06 -3.62 -15.28
CA VAL A 230 -8.29 -3.10 -15.92
C VAL A 230 -8.39 -1.59 -15.97
N ARG A 231 -7.38 -0.87 -15.44
CA ARG A 231 -7.36 0.59 -15.42
C ARG A 231 -6.05 1.14 -15.98
N ALA A 232 -6.08 1.57 -17.24
CA ALA A 232 -4.90 2.07 -17.95
C ALA A 232 -4.37 3.41 -17.43
N GLN A 233 -5.19 4.22 -16.77
CA GLN A 233 -4.81 5.53 -16.25
C GLN A 233 -5.15 5.66 -14.76
N ARG A 234 -4.52 6.63 -14.09
CA ARG A 234 -4.89 6.94 -12.70
C ARG A 234 -6.36 7.38 -12.64
N PRO A 235 -7.15 6.94 -11.64
CA PRO A 235 -8.53 7.39 -11.49
C PRO A 235 -8.64 8.92 -11.40
N ALA A 236 -9.66 9.50 -12.02
CA ALA A 236 -9.88 10.95 -12.02
C ALA A 236 -10.16 11.47 -10.61
N GLU A 237 -10.79 10.66 -9.76
CA GLU A 237 -11.09 10.94 -8.36
C GLU A 237 -9.82 11.15 -7.55
N VAL A 238 -8.75 10.40 -7.85
CA VAL A 238 -7.45 10.59 -7.19
C VAL A 238 -6.85 11.94 -7.58
N ALA A 239 -6.99 12.36 -8.85
CA ALA A 239 -6.54 13.68 -9.29
C ALA A 239 -7.38 14.81 -8.66
N ALA A 240 -8.70 14.64 -8.59
CA ALA A 240 -9.60 15.58 -7.93
C ALA A 240 -9.30 15.73 -6.44
N TYR A 241 -9.02 14.61 -5.75
CA TYR A 241 -8.56 14.64 -4.35
C TYR A 241 -7.27 15.43 -4.20
N MET A 242 -6.25 15.18 -5.04
CA MET A 242 -4.98 15.91 -4.98
C MET A 242 -5.15 17.41 -5.23
N SER A 243 -6.07 17.80 -6.12
CA SER A 243 -6.39 19.21 -6.37
C SER A 243 -7.07 19.85 -5.15
N CYS A 244 -8.09 19.19 -4.59
CA CYS A 244 -8.79 19.65 -3.39
C CYS A 244 -7.82 19.78 -2.21
N ALA A 245 -7.04 18.74 -1.92
CA ALA A 245 -6.10 18.71 -0.80
C ALA A 245 -4.96 19.72 -0.96
N ASN A 246 -4.65 20.16 -2.18
CA ASN A 246 -3.68 21.21 -2.44
C ASN A 246 -4.26 22.63 -2.43
N SER A 247 -5.58 22.80 -2.37
CA SER A 247 -6.20 24.13 -2.29
C SER A 247 -5.85 24.83 -0.97
N GLU A 248 -5.67 26.14 -1.02
CA GLU A 248 -5.44 26.95 0.19
C GLU A 248 -6.61 26.82 1.17
N GLU A 249 -7.84 26.81 0.65
CA GLU A 249 -9.05 26.66 1.46
C GLU A 249 -9.01 25.36 2.29
N PHE A 250 -8.73 24.22 1.65
CA PHE A 250 -8.65 22.95 2.35
C PHE A 250 -7.51 22.94 3.37
N LYS A 251 -6.32 23.40 2.98
CA LYS A 251 -5.14 23.47 3.87
C LYS A 251 -5.40 24.34 5.10
N ASN A 252 -5.98 25.53 4.91
CA ASN A 252 -6.36 26.42 6.00
C ASN A 252 -7.36 25.76 6.96
N ARG A 253 -8.35 25.02 6.44
CA ARG A 253 -9.34 24.29 7.25
C ARG A 253 -8.73 23.18 8.12
N ILE A 254 -7.63 22.57 7.67
CA ILE A 254 -6.90 21.52 8.43
C ILE A 254 -5.63 22.05 9.11
N HIS A 255 -5.45 23.38 9.18
CA HIS A 255 -4.31 24.04 9.80
C HIS A 255 -2.93 23.66 9.22
N VAL A 256 -2.89 23.42 7.91
CA VAL A 256 -1.65 23.24 7.15
C VAL A 256 -1.27 24.56 6.49
N ASP A 257 -0.01 24.95 6.58
CA ASP A 257 0.54 26.11 5.87
C ASP A 257 0.25 26.02 4.36
N PRO A 258 -0.44 27.00 3.75
CA PRO A 258 -0.76 27.01 2.32
C PRO A 258 0.44 26.81 1.38
N SER A 259 1.64 27.20 1.83
CA SER A 259 2.90 27.06 1.09
C SER A 259 3.36 25.60 0.92
N ARG A 260 2.79 24.67 1.69
CA ARG A 260 3.10 23.24 1.59
C ARG A 260 2.33 22.59 0.47
N THR A 261 3.00 21.83 -0.39
CA THR A 261 2.36 21.00 -1.40
C THR A 261 2.19 19.58 -0.89
N LEU A 262 0.97 19.04 -0.96
CA LEU A 262 0.76 17.61 -0.87
C LEU A 262 1.31 16.97 -2.13
N ASP A 263 2.44 16.28 -2.00
CA ASP A 263 2.98 15.41 -3.03
C ASP A 263 2.58 13.94 -2.76
N GLY A 264 2.53 13.13 -3.82
CA GLY A 264 2.18 11.71 -3.70
C GLY A 264 3.35 10.88 -3.19
N THR A 265 4.43 10.81 -3.97
CA THR A 265 5.65 10.06 -3.63
C THR A 265 6.86 10.98 -3.66
N ARG A 266 7.54 11.12 -2.52
CA ARG A 266 8.81 11.86 -2.45
C ARG A 266 9.94 11.01 -2.98
N MET A 267 10.40 11.32 -4.19
CA MET A 267 11.34 10.47 -4.94
C MET A 267 12.64 10.16 -4.18
N LYS A 268 13.21 11.15 -3.47
CA LYS A 268 14.42 10.96 -2.67
C LYS A 268 14.23 9.92 -1.56
N ILE A 269 13.08 9.94 -0.88
CA ILE A 269 12.75 8.97 0.17
C ILE A 269 12.53 7.60 -0.47
N ALA A 270 11.73 7.53 -1.54
CA ALA A 270 11.46 6.27 -2.23
C ALA A 270 12.73 5.59 -2.73
N MET A 271 13.69 6.34 -3.29
CA MET A 271 14.97 5.80 -3.75
C MET A 271 15.87 5.35 -2.61
N ASN A 272 15.92 6.09 -1.49
CA ASN A 272 16.67 5.64 -0.32
C ASN A 272 16.12 4.33 0.25
N LEU A 273 14.79 4.16 0.28
CA LEU A 273 14.16 2.90 0.68
C LEU A 273 14.38 1.79 -0.37
N ALA A 274 14.38 2.13 -1.65
CA ALA A 274 14.66 1.17 -2.71
C ALA A 274 16.08 0.60 -2.64
N VAL A 275 17.05 1.43 -2.24
CA VAL A 275 18.44 1.00 -2.08
C VAL A 275 18.68 0.32 -0.74
N GLY A 276 18.08 0.81 0.34
CA GLY A 276 18.39 0.37 1.70
C GLY A 276 17.44 -0.68 2.29
N ASP A 277 16.29 -0.95 1.66
CA ASP A 277 15.26 -1.80 2.27
C ASP A 277 14.55 -2.74 1.30
N PHE A 278 14.30 -2.37 0.04
CA PHE A 278 13.47 -3.18 -0.87
C PHE A 278 13.95 -4.63 -1.04
N PHE A 279 15.26 -4.85 -1.07
CA PHE A 279 15.84 -6.18 -1.25
C PHE A 279 16.19 -6.87 0.08
N GLU A 280 15.91 -6.21 1.21
CA GLU A 280 16.09 -6.79 2.54
C GLU A 280 15.02 -7.83 2.87
N ASN A 281 15.43 -8.82 3.64
CA ASN A 281 14.56 -9.89 4.11
C ASN A 281 13.94 -9.52 5.46
N HIS A 282 12.60 -9.35 5.47
CA HIS A 282 11.82 -9.02 6.68
C HIS A 282 11.03 -10.22 7.23
N THR A 283 11.42 -11.44 6.86
CA THR A 283 10.72 -12.67 7.24
C THR A 283 10.66 -12.83 8.76
N GLU A 284 11.74 -12.55 9.50
CA GLU A 284 11.75 -12.68 10.96
C GLU A 284 10.75 -11.75 11.64
N THR A 285 10.71 -10.47 11.23
CA THR A 285 9.73 -9.50 11.73
C THR A 285 8.30 -9.90 11.39
N LEU A 286 8.06 -10.42 10.17
CA LEU A 286 6.75 -10.94 9.79
C LEU A 286 6.35 -12.11 10.69
N LEU A 287 7.25 -13.10 10.88
CA LEU A 287 7.03 -14.27 11.73
C LEU A 287 6.76 -13.89 13.19
N ALA A 288 7.51 -12.92 13.73
CA ALA A 288 7.29 -12.41 15.07
C ALA A 288 5.84 -11.91 15.22
N VAL A 289 5.32 -11.16 14.25
CA VAL A 289 3.96 -10.61 14.31
C VAL A 289 2.90 -11.69 14.09
N ILE A 290 2.95 -12.47 13.01
CA ILE A 290 1.86 -13.40 12.65
C ILE A 290 1.73 -14.59 13.60
N ASN A 291 2.81 -14.98 14.29
CA ASN A 291 2.77 -16.08 15.25
C ASN A 291 2.20 -15.66 16.62
N ASN A 292 2.15 -14.35 16.90
CA ASN A 292 1.81 -13.83 18.24
C ASN A 292 0.59 -12.88 18.25
N ARG A 293 0.10 -12.44 17.09
CA ARG A 293 -1.00 -11.45 16.98
C ARG A 293 -2.01 -11.83 15.92
N HIS A 294 -3.25 -11.37 16.11
CA HIS A 294 -4.27 -11.50 15.08
C HIS A 294 -3.83 -10.74 13.83
N THR A 295 -3.91 -11.40 12.68
CA THR A 295 -3.45 -10.82 11.43
C THR A 295 -4.54 -10.93 10.39
N LEU A 296 -4.95 -9.79 9.84
CA LEU A 296 -5.70 -9.74 8.59
C LEU A 296 -4.71 -9.44 7.48
N LEU A 297 -4.49 -10.37 6.56
CA LEU A 297 -3.74 -10.14 5.34
C LEU A 297 -4.72 -10.21 4.17
N TYR A 298 -4.78 -9.19 3.33
CA TYR A 298 -5.63 -9.22 2.15
C TYR A 298 -4.89 -8.80 0.91
N THR A 299 -5.21 -9.44 -0.21
CA THR A 299 -4.71 -9.13 -1.55
C THR A 299 -5.87 -8.75 -2.47
N ALA A 300 -5.58 -8.33 -3.70
CA ALA A 300 -6.57 -7.86 -4.65
C ALA A 300 -6.38 -8.57 -6.01
N GLN A 301 -7.48 -9.07 -6.57
CA GLN A 301 -7.47 -9.95 -7.74
C GLN A 301 -6.83 -9.32 -8.98
N LEU A 302 -6.99 -8.00 -9.16
CA LEU A 302 -6.58 -7.24 -10.35
C LEU A 302 -5.29 -6.45 -10.12
N ASP A 303 -4.57 -6.69 -9.03
CA ASP A 303 -3.30 -6.02 -8.70
C ASP A 303 -2.17 -6.54 -9.60
N ALA A 304 -1.64 -5.66 -10.46
CA ALA A 304 -0.51 -5.94 -11.35
C ALA A 304 0.86 -5.71 -10.70
N VAL A 305 0.91 -5.05 -9.54
CA VAL A 305 2.14 -4.81 -8.78
C VAL A 305 2.45 -6.02 -7.92
N PHE A 306 1.49 -6.45 -7.08
CA PHE A 306 1.63 -7.65 -6.26
C PHE A 306 0.48 -8.62 -6.55
N PRO A 307 0.59 -9.41 -7.65
CA PRO A 307 -0.42 -10.39 -8.01
C PRO A 307 -0.81 -11.29 -6.83
N ALA A 308 -2.11 -11.46 -6.63
CA ALA A 308 -2.66 -12.26 -5.52
C ALA A 308 -2.04 -13.68 -5.44
N VAL A 309 -1.78 -14.28 -6.60
CA VAL A 309 -1.15 -15.61 -6.71
C VAL A 309 0.28 -15.66 -6.18
N ASN A 310 1.04 -14.57 -6.30
CA ASN A 310 2.42 -14.49 -5.80
C ASN A 310 2.40 -14.35 -4.27
N ILE A 311 1.55 -13.47 -3.74
CA ILE A 311 1.37 -13.31 -2.28
C ILE A 311 0.95 -14.63 -1.64
N GLU A 312 -0.05 -15.31 -2.21
CA GLU A 312 -0.53 -16.59 -1.69
C GLU A 312 0.57 -17.66 -1.73
N ARG A 313 1.30 -17.79 -2.84
CA ARG A 313 2.42 -18.73 -2.97
C ARG A 313 3.54 -18.47 -1.95
N CYS A 314 3.97 -17.22 -1.79
CA CYS A 314 4.97 -16.87 -0.79
C CYS A 314 4.50 -17.27 0.62
N PHE A 315 3.21 -17.10 0.90
CA PHE A 315 2.65 -17.43 2.21
C PHE A 315 2.42 -18.94 2.42
N GLU A 316 2.09 -19.71 1.37
CA GLU A 316 2.01 -21.18 1.41
C GLU A 316 3.37 -21.83 1.72
N ASN A 317 4.44 -21.20 1.22
CA ASN A 317 5.82 -21.66 1.40
C ASN A 317 6.51 -21.10 2.65
N LEU A 318 5.92 -20.10 3.31
CA LEU A 318 6.46 -19.52 4.54
C LEU A 318 6.40 -20.56 5.67
N GLU A 319 7.50 -20.76 6.39
CA GLU A 319 7.51 -21.60 7.60
C GLU A 319 7.00 -20.80 8.80
N TRP A 320 5.74 -21.03 9.18
CA TRP A 320 5.12 -20.37 10.34
C TRP A 320 4.13 -21.30 11.05
N ARG A 321 3.71 -20.93 12.26
CA ARG A 321 2.90 -21.81 13.14
C ARG A 321 1.61 -22.33 12.49
N GLY A 322 0.98 -21.53 11.63
CA GLY A 322 -0.27 -21.88 10.96
C GLY A 322 -0.13 -22.42 9.53
N GLN A 323 1.08 -22.66 9.01
CA GLN A 323 1.30 -23.05 7.61
C GLN A 323 0.50 -24.30 7.21
N SER A 324 0.55 -25.36 8.02
CA SER A 324 -0.18 -26.60 7.75
C SER A 324 -1.70 -26.40 7.70
N GLN A 325 -2.25 -25.56 8.59
CA GLN A 325 -3.67 -25.19 8.57
C GLN A 325 -4.01 -24.38 7.32
N PHE A 326 -3.17 -23.40 6.97
CA PHE A 326 -3.38 -22.54 5.81
C PHE A 326 -3.38 -23.31 4.48
N ASN A 327 -2.42 -24.24 4.31
CA ASN A 327 -2.30 -25.04 3.10
C ASN A 327 -3.46 -26.05 2.94
N LYS A 328 -4.05 -26.49 4.06
CA LYS A 328 -5.24 -27.37 4.06
C LYS A 328 -6.56 -26.60 3.98
N ALA A 329 -6.57 -25.33 4.36
CA ALA A 329 -7.78 -24.51 4.43
C ALA A 329 -8.40 -24.34 3.03
N LYS A 330 -9.66 -24.76 2.89
CA LYS A 330 -10.43 -24.50 1.67
C LYS A 330 -10.77 -23.02 1.59
N ARG A 331 -10.75 -22.47 0.37
CA ARG A 331 -11.23 -21.10 0.12
C ARG A 331 -12.73 -21.03 0.39
N ARG A 332 -13.14 -20.16 1.30
CA ARG A 332 -14.54 -19.82 1.56
C ARG A 332 -14.95 -18.66 0.67
N LEU A 333 -16.11 -18.78 0.02
CA LEU A 333 -16.74 -17.69 -0.72
C LEU A 333 -17.27 -16.66 0.27
N TRP A 334 -16.87 -15.40 0.11
CA TRP A 334 -17.29 -14.30 0.98
C TRP A 334 -18.22 -13.37 0.21
N TYR A 335 -19.49 -13.38 0.61
CA TYR A 335 -20.56 -12.59 0.02
C TYR A 335 -20.90 -11.38 0.88
N ARG A 336 -21.44 -10.33 0.25
CA ARG A 336 -21.94 -9.15 0.97
C ARG A 336 -23.04 -9.57 1.96
N ASN A 337 -22.91 -9.15 3.22
CA ASN A 337 -23.84 -9.48 4.30
C ASN A 337 -24.09 -11.00 4.46
N ASP A 338 -23.11 -11.83 4.12
CA ASP A 338 -23.20 -13.30 4.17
C ASP A 338 -24.38 -13.88 3.36
N ASN A 339 -24.85 -13.16 2.33
CA ASN A 339 -25.97 -13.58 1.49
C ASN A 339 -25.48 -13.89 0.07
N SER A 340 -25.55 -15.16 -0.33
CA SER A 340 -25.11 -15.65 -1.65
C SER A 340 -25.93 -15.12 -2.84
N SER A 341 -27.10 -14.53 -2.58
CA SER A 341 -27.88 -13.82 -3.60
C SER A 341 -27.37 -12.39 -3.84
N LEU A 342 -26.47 -11.89 -2.99
CA LEU A 342 -25.80 -10.60 -3.15
C LEU A 342 -24.41 -10.79 -3.79
N GLU A 343 -23.68 -9.69 -3.95
CA GLU A 343 -22.36 -9.67 -4.58
C GLU A 343 -21.33 -10.55 -3.85
N LEU A 344 -20.59 -11.36 -4.61
CA LEU A 344 -19.37 -12.03 -4.15
C LEU A 344 -18.24 -11.00 -4.01
N LEU A 345 -17.81 -10.74 -2.77
CA LEU A 345 -16.78 -9.74 -2.46
C LEU A 345 -15.36 -10.31 -2.58
N GLY A 346 -15.19 -11.60 -2.29
CA GLY A 346 -13.87 -12.21 -2.27
C GLY A 346 -13.85 -13.68 -1.87
N TYR A 347 -12.64 -14.15 -1.64
CA TYR A 347 -12.34 -15.46 -1.07
C TYR A 347 -11.60 -15.29 0.25
N GLU A 348 -11.84 -16.19 1.21
CA GLU A 348 -11.18 -16.17 2.51
C GLU A 348 -10.61 -17.55 2.88
N LYS A 349 -9.41 -17.55 3.48
CA LYS A 349 -8.82 -18.68 4.20
C LYS A 349 -8.57 -18.23 5.65
N ARG A 350 -8.79 -19.13 6.61
CA ARG A 350 -8.43 -18.91 8.03
C ARG A 350 -7.46 -19.98 8.49
N ALA A 351 -6.48 -19.58 9.28
CA ALA A 351 -5.50 -20.47 9.90
C ALA A 351 -5.10 -19.89 11.26
N GLY A 352 -5.63 -20.46 12.34
CA GLY A 352 -5.52 -19.89 13.69
C GLY A 352 -5.99 -18.43 13.75
N ALA A 353 -5.09 -17.53 14.17
CA ALA A 353 -5.34 -16.10 14.32
C ALA A 353 -5.19 -15.29 13.01
N LEU A 354 -4.86 -15.95 11.89
CA LEU A 354 -4.76 -15.34 10.57
C LEU A 354 -6.09 -15.43 9.82
N THR A 355 -6.51 -14.29 9.26
CA THR A 355 -7.46 -14.21 8.16
C THR A 355 -6.72 -13.77 6.89
N PHE A 356 -6.74 -14.60 5.86
CA PHE A 356 -6.19 -14.28 4.54
C PHE A 356 -7.34 -14.11 3.54
N SER A 357 -7.40 -12.98 2.84
CA SER A 357 -8.51 -12.70 1.91
C SER A 357 -8.03 -12.21 0.55
N THR A 358 -8.64 -12.72 -0.52
CA THR A 358 -8.48 -12.18 -1.88
C THR A 358 -9.72 -11.39 -2.23
N VAL A 359 -9.58 -10.08 -2.36
CA VAL A 359 -10.66 -9.16 -2.73
C VAL A 359 -10.85 -9.17 -4.24
N LEU A 360 -12.06 -9.49 -4.71
CA LEU A 360 -12.37 -9.54 -6.14
C LEU A 360 -12.56 -8.13 -6.71
N PHE A 361 -12.22 -7.98 -7.99
CA PHE A 361 -12.37 -6.75 -8.76
C PHE A 361 -11.61 -5.51 -8.25
N GLY A 362 -10.66 -5.68 -7.32
CA GLY A 362 -9.78 -4.61 -6.84
C GLY A 362 -8.38 -4.73 -7.43
N GLY A 363 -7.72 -3.60 -7.71
CA GLY A 363 -6.30 -3.52 -8.01
C GLY A 363 -5.47 -3.18 -6.76
N HIS A 364 -4.25 -2.66 -6.95
CA HIS A 364 -3.35 -2.22 -5.88
C HIS A 364 -3.96 -1.12 -5.00
N TYR A 365 -4.83 -0.28 -5.57
CA TYR A 365 -5.61 0.70 -4.80
C TYR A 365 -6.92 0.09 -4.30
N VAL A 366 -6.83 -1.10 -3.69
CA VAL A 366 -7.99 -1.93 -3.35
C VAL A 366 -9.02 -1.23 -2.46
N SER A 367 -8.59 -0.37 -1.52
CA SER A 367 -9.50 0.41 -0.67
C SER A 367 -10.29 1.46 -1.44
N PHE A 368 -9.73 1.98 -2.55
CA PHE A 368 -10.45 2.86 -3.47
C PHE A 368 -11.37 2.03 -4.37
N ASP A 369 -10.86 0.95 -4.96
CA ASP A 369 -11.60 0.13 -5.92
C ASP A 369 -12.80 -0.59 -5.28
N ARG A 370 -12.63 -1.06 -4.04
CA ARG A 370 -13.55 -2.00 -3.36
C ARG A 370 -13.78 -1.59 -1.90
N SER A 371 -14.08 -0.31 -1.67
CA SER A 371 -14.25 0.29 -0.34
C SER A 371 -15.26 -0.44 0.56
N SER A 372 -16.38 -0.92 0.01
CA SER A 372 -17.38 -1.70 0.75
C SER A 372 -16.84 -3.04 1.22
N ALA A 373 -16.06 -3.73 0.38
CA ALA A 373 -15.43 -5.01 0.70
C ALA A 373 -14.37 -4.82 1.80
N ILE A 374 -13.50 -3.81 1.67
CA ILE A 374 -12.48 -3.52 2.69
C ILE A 374 -13.12 -3.12 4.03
N SER A 375 -14.18 -2.31 4.01
CA SER A 375 -14.91 -1.93 5.23
C SER A 375 -15.51 -3.14 5.93
N ASP A 376 -16.07 -4.08 5.17
CA ASP A 376 -16.61 -5.33 5.70
C ASP A 376 -15.52 -6.25 6.27
N LEU A 377 -14.37 -6.38 5.59
CA LEU A 377 -13.20 -7.10 6.13
C LEU A 377 -12.74 -6.52 7.46
N TYR A 378 -12.60 -5.19 7.55
CA TYR A 378 -12.17 -4.53 8.77
C TYR A 378 -13.18 -4.77 9.89
N LYS A 379 -14.48 -4.61 9.60
CA LYS A 379 -15.55 -4.91 10.56
C LYS A 379 -15.45 -6.34 11.08
N ARG A 380 -15.39 -7.34 10.19
CA ARG A 380 -15.34 -8.76 10.58
C ARG A 380 -14.06 -9.10 11.35
N PHE A 381 -12.92 -8.52 10.98
CA PHE A 381 -11.67 -8.70 11.71
C PHE A 381 -11.76 -8.14 13.13
N LEU A 382 -12.30 -6.93 13.29
CA LEU A 382 -12.50 -6.29 14.59
C LEU A 382 -13.48 -7.07 15.47
N GLU A 383 -14.57 -7.60 14.90
CA GLU A 383 -15.56 -8.40 15.62
C GLU A 383 -15.01 -9.78 16.03
N SER A 384 -14.29 -10.46 15.13
CA SER A 384 -13.71 -11.79 15.42
C SER A 384 -12.72 -11.78 16.60
N ARG A 385 -12.07 -10.64 16.85
CA ARG A 385 -11.16 -10.46 17.98
C ARG A 385 -11.88 -10.23 19.31
N ALA A 386 -13.11 -9.75 19.29
CA ALA A 386 -13.92 -9.59 20.51
C ALA A 386 -14.44 -10.95 21.03
N ALA A 387 -14.52 -11.97 20.17
CA ALA A 387 -15.11 -13.27 20.49
C ALA A 387 -14.15 -14.27 21.16
N GLY A 388 -12.86 -13.93 21.38
CA GLY A 388 -11.85 -14.89 21.81
C GLY A 388 -11.42 -15.84 20.67
N PRO A 389 -10.32 -16.61 20.82
CA PRO A 389 -9.91 -17.55 19.78
C PRO A 389 -10.97 -18.65 19.61
N PRO A 390 -11.36 -19.02 18.38
CA PRO A 390 -12.27 -20.15 18.16
C PRO A 390 -11.61 -21.42 18.70
N SER A 391 -12.38 -22.21 19.47
CA SER A 391 -11.94 -23.53 19.91
C SER A 391 -11.68 -24.43 18.69
N GLU A 392 -10.69 -25.32 18.78
CA GLU A 392 -10.24 -26.23 17.72
C GLU A 392 -11.36 -27.08 17.07
N THR A 393 -12.55 -27.07 17.66
CA THR A 393 -13.74 -27.83 17.26
C THR A 393 -14.65 -27.16 16.22
N GLU A 394 -14.46 -25.90 15.82
CA GLU A 394 -15.36 -25.23 14.84
C GLU A 394 -14.88 -25.28 13.37
N GLN A 395 -14.03 -26.25 13.00
CA GLN A 395 -13.54 -26.42 11.63
C GLN A 395 -13.86 -27.79 11.01
N THR A 396 -15.13 -28.19 11.03
CA THR A 396 -15.64 -29.26 10.15
C THR A 396 -16.43 -28.69 8.98
#